data_AF-A0A7X7B0U7-F1
#
_entry.id   AF-A0A7X7B0U7-F1
#
_cell.length_a   1.000
_cell.length_b   1.000
_cell.length_c   1.000
_cell.angle_alpha   90.00
_cell.angle_beta   90.00
_cell.angle_gamma   90.00
#
_symmetry.space_group_name_H-M   'P 1'
#
loop_
_entity.id
_entity.type
_entity.pdbx_description
1 polymer ?
#
loop_
_entity_poly.entity_id
_entity_poly.type
_entity_poly.pdbx_seq_one_letter_code
_entity_poly.pdbx_strand_id
1 'polypeptide(L)'
;VVDIGGGTTDIAVLSLGGIVCGQSLRVAGDKFDEAIVRFVKKEFNLMIGERSAEEVKINVANVFPEDEEAKLASMEVRGRSLVSGLPQNITITAEQTYGALQEPVMQIIEAIYGVLEKTPPELSSDISERGIIMTGGGSLIKGMDRLISQKTGIPVVIAEDSISCVAYGAGKALESLDILGPSTIYTNKSYGR
;
A
#
# COMPACT_ATOMS: atom_id res chain seq x y z
N VAL A 1 2.30 5.78 -11.19
CA VAL A 1 2.43 6.10 -9.75
C VAL A 1 1.43 5.25 -8.98
N VAL A 2 1.83 4.71 -7.83
CA VAL A 2 0.98 3.99 -6.87
C VAL A 2 1.16 4.66 -5.51
N ASP A 3 0.16 5.42 -5.06
CA ASP A 3 0.15 6.08 -3.75
C ASP A 3 -0.68 5.24 -2.77
N ILE A 4 -0.06 4.74 -1.70
CA ILE A 4 -0.75 3.96 -0.66
C ILE A 4 -0.80 4.80 0.61
N GLY A 5 -1.96 5.37 0.89
CA GLY A 5 -2.22 6.18 2.08
C GLY A 5 -2.71 5.37 3.29
N GLY A 6 -3.42 6.04 4.20
CA GLY A 6 -4.15 5.38 5.29
C GLY A 6 -5.44 4.72 4.80
N GLY A 7 -6.30 5.49 4.13
CA GLY A 7 -7.63 5.02 3.73
C GLY A 7 -7.77 4.56 2.26
N THR A 8 -6.91 5.05 1.36
CA THR A 8 -6.97 4.75 -0.07
C THR A 8 -5.62 4.40 -0.65
N THR A 9 -5.67 3.57 -1.70
CA THR A 9 -4.59 3.43 -2.66
C THR A 9 -5.03 4.09 -3.96
N ASP A 10 -4.20 4.96 -4.52
CA ASP A 10 -4.45 5.70 -5.75
C ASP A 10 -3.39 5.31 -6.80
N ILE A 11 -3.85 4.78 -7.92
CA ILE A 11 -3.01 4.27 -9.00
C ILE A 11 -3.28 5.11 -10.24
N ALA A 12 -2.23 5.65 -10.85
CA ALA A 12 -2.37 6.49 -12.04
C ALA A 12 -1.19 6.34 -13.00
N VAL A 13 -1.50 6.32 -14.30
CA VAL A 13 -0.56 6.54 -15.40
C VAL A 13 -0.64 8.00 -15.79
N LEU A 14 0.51 8.67 -15.79
CA LEU A 14 0.64 10.10 -16.07
C LEU A 14 1.32 10.30 -17.42
N SER A 15 0.80 11.22 -18.23
CA SER A 15 1.46 11.68 -19.47
C SER A 15 1.03 13.10 -19.79
N LEU A 16 1.95 13.90 -20.35
CA LEU A 16 1.71 15.29 -20.79
C LEU A 16 0.99 16.16 -19.72
N GLY A 17 1.34 15.98 -18.44
CA GLY A 17 0.78 16.75 -17.33
C GLY A 17 -0.62 16.33 -16.87
N GLY A 18 -1.16 15.23 -17.39
CA GLY A 18 -2.47 14.72 -16.99
C GLY A 18 -2.47 13.23 -16.63
N ILE A 19 -3.59 12.77 -16.06
CA ILE A 19 -3.86 11.34 -15.83
C ILE A 19 -4.46 10.74 -17.10
N VAL A 20 -3.81 9.71 -17.65
CA VAL A 20 -4.30 8.97 -18.82
C VAL A 20 -5.33 7.93 -18.39
N CYS A 21 -4.98 7.13 -17.39
CA CYS A 21 -5.88 6.18 -16.76
C CYS A 21 -5.46 5.97 -15.30
N GLY A 22 -6.41 5.60 -14.46
CA GLY A 22 -6.16 5.36 -13.05
C GLY A 22 -7.32 4.70 -12.35
N GLN A 23 -7.08 4.30 -11.11
CA GLN A 23 -8.05 3.66 -10.22
C GLN A 23 -7.74 4.06 -8.78
N SER A 24 -8.79 4.30 -8.01
CA SER A 24 -8.71 4.49 -6.56
C SER A 24 -9.45 3.34 -5.88
N LEU A 25 -8.83 2.74 -4.87
CA LEU A 25 -9.44 1.69 -4.06
C LEU A 25 -9.36 2.02 -2.57
N ARG A 26 -10.42 1.68 -1.82
CA ARG A 26 -10.51 1.87 -0.37
C ARG A 26 -9.82 0.73 0.41
N VAL A 27 -8.58 0.45 0.00
CA VAL A 27 -7.71 -0.59 0.58
C VAL A 27 -6.32 0.01 0.70
N ALA A 28 -5.86 0.23 1.93
CA ALA A 28 -4.57 0.83 2.24
C ALA A 28 -4.21 0.55 3.71
N GLY A 29 -3.49 1.47 4.38
CA GLY A 29 -3.05 1.38 5.77
C GLY A 29 -4.08 0.82 6.76
N ASP A 30 -5.28 1.38 6.77
CA ASP A 30 -6.35 1.01 7.71
C ASP A 30 -6.79 -0.45 7.51
N LYS A 31 -6.82 -0.92 6.25
CA LYS A 31 -7.15 -2.33 5.94
C LYS A 31 -6.06 -3.30 6.35
N PHE A 32 -4.82 -2.87 6.37
CA PHE A 32 -3.72 -3.67 6.91
C PHE A 32 -3.85 -3.83 8.42
N ASP A 33 -4.19 -2.75 9.14
CA ASP A 33 -4.42 -2.80 10.58
C ASP A 33 -5.62 -3.68 10.93
N GLU A 34 -6.76 -3.52 10.22
CA GLU A 34 -7.93 -4.38 10.36
C GLU A 34 -7.60 -5.86 10.14
N ALA A 35 -6.75 -6.18 9.16
CA ALA A 35 -6.34 -7.54 8.86
C ALA A 35 -5.49 -8.15 9.99
N ILE A 36 -4.57 -7.37 10.57
CA ILE A 36 -3.76 -7.79 11.72
C ILE A 36 -4.66 -8.00 12.95
N VAL A 37 -5.58 -7.07 13.26
CA VAL A 37 -6.55 -7.23 14.37
C VAL A 37 -7.36 -8.52 14.20
N ARG A 38 -7.86 -8.77 12.98
CA ARG A 38 -8.66 -9.96 12.66
C ARG A 38 -7.86 -11.24 12.84
N PHE A 39 -6.63 -11.25 12.35
CA PHE A 39 -5.71 -12.38 12.51
C PHE A 39 -5.45 -12.68 13.98
N VAL A 40 -5.08 -11.68 14.78
CA VAL A 40 -4.78 -11.84 16.21
C VAL A 40 -5.99 -12.38 16.97
N LYS A 41 -7.18 -11.84 16.67
CA LYS A 41 -8.44 -12.31 17.26
C LYS A 41 -8.70 -13.78 16.95
N LYS A 42 -8.49 -14.20 15.71
CA LYS A 42 -8.78 -15.55 15.24
C LYS A 42 -7.79 -16.58 15.77
N GLU A 43 -6.50 -16.32 15.64
CA GLU A 43 -5.46 -17.30 15.95
C GLU A 43 -5.15 -17.39 17.44
N PHE A 44 -5.23 -16.28 18.18
CA PHE A 44 -4.84 -16.25 19.60
C PHE A 44 -6.00 -16.06 20.57
N ASN A 45 -7.24 -15.93 20.06
CA ASN A 45 -8.40 -15.51 20.87
C ASN A 45 -8.09 -14.24 21.70
N LEU A 46 -7.34 -13.30 21.12
CA LEU A 46 -6.87 -12.08 21.78
C LEU A 46 -7.43 -10.85 21.05
N MET A 47 -7.95 -9.89 21.79
CA MET A 47 -8.39 -8.61 21.26
C MET A 47 -7.30 -7.55 21.45
N ILE A 48 -6.89 -6.91 20.36
CA ILE A 48 -5.98 -5.76 20.33
C ILE A 48 -6.66 -4.57 19.65
N GLY A 49 -6.21 -3.35 19.96
CA GLY A 49 -6.69 -2.14 19.31
C GLY A 49 -5.92 -1.79 18.03
N GLU A 50 -6.44 -0.84 17.25
CA GLU A 50 -5.83 -0.38 16.00
C GLU A 50 -4.38 0.10 16.19
N ARG A 51 -4.11 0.89 17.23
CA ARG A 51 -2.73 1.34 17.53
C ARG A 51 -1.74 0.18 17.70
N SER A 52 -2.15 -0.89 18.40
CA SER A 52 -1.28 -2.05 18.58
C SER A 52 -1.10 -2.82 17.28
N ALA A 53 -2.13 -2.87 16.43
CA ALA A 53 -2.02 -3.46 15.10
C ALA A 53 -1.10 -2.63 14.19
N GLU A 54 -1.16 -1.31 14.27
CA GLU A 54 -0.25 -0.41 13.54
C GLU A 54 1.19 -0.54 14.02
N GLU A 55 1.42 -0.68 15.33
CA GLU A 55 2.75 -0.97 15.86
C GLU A 55 3.30 -2.31 15.31
N VAL A 56 2.45 -3.33 15.17
CA VAL A 56 2.81 -4.60 14.51
C VAL A 56 3.11 -4.40 13.03
N LYS A 57 2.26 -3.65 12.32
CA LYS A 57 2.41 -3.31 10.90
C LYS A 57 3.77 -2.66 10.63
N ILE A 58 4.15 -1.68 11.44
CA ILE A 58 5.40 -0.93 11.25
C ILE A 58 6.63 -1.79 11.58
N ASN A 59 6.58 -2.52 12.70
CA ASN A 59 7.78 -3.18 13.22
C ASN A 59 8.03 -4.56 12.60
N VAL A 60 6.97 -5.34 12.36
CA VAL A 60 7.08 -6.77 12.01
C VAL A 60 6.55 -7.10 10.63
N ALA A 61 5.59 -6.35 10.09
CA ALA A 61 4.97 -6.74 8.84
C ALA A 61 5.96 -6.72 7.67
N ASN A 62 5.96 -7.82 6.93
CA ASN A 62 6.73 -7.99 5.72
C ASN A 62 5.92 -8.81 4.72
N VAL A 63 5.67 -8.25 3.54
CA VAL A 63 4.91 -8.90 2.46
C VAL A 63 5.81 -9.62 1.46
N PHE A 64 7.13 -9.60 1.68
CA PHE A 64 8.13 -10.30 0.87
C PHE A 64 9.39 -10.66 1.70
N PRO A 65 9.30 -11.60 2.65
CA PRO A 65 10.43 -11.98 3.50
C PRO A 65 11.39 -12.93 2.78
N GLU A 66 12.48 -12.38 2.23
CA GLU A 66 13.44 -13.14 1.40
C GLU A 66 14.51 -13.88 2.23
N ASP A 67 15.05 -13.23 3.25
CA ASP A 67 16.10 -13.78 4.11
C ASP A 67 15.56 -14.33 5.44
N GLU A 68 16.40 -15.11 6.12
CA GLU A 68 16.02 -15.76 7.38
C GLU A 68 15.79 -14.74 8.52
N GLU A 69 16.49 -13.62 8.53
CA GLU A 69 16.29 -12.58 9.55
C GLU A 69 14.90 -11.94 9.42
N ALA A 70 14.51 -11.61 8.19
CA ALA A 70 13.21 -11.07 7.85
C ALA A 70 12.06 -12.03 8.19
N LYS A 71 12.27 -13.35 8.05
CA LYS A 71 11.28 -14.37 8.43
C LYS A 71 11.16 -14.55 9.94
N LEU A 72 12.27 -14.39 10.67
CA LEU A 72 12.33 -14.56 12.13
C LEU A 72 11.92 -13.30 12.91
N ALA A 73 11.75 -12.16 12.23
CA ALA A 73 11.28 -10.92 12.85
C ALA A 73 9.97 -11.16 13.62
N SER A 74 9.92 -10.67 14.85
CA SER A 74 8.78 -10.84 15.74
C SER A 74 8.72 -9.75 16.80
N MET A 75 7.57 -9.58 17.42
CA MET A 75 7.40 -8.67 18.56
C MET A 75 6.33 -9.18 19.53
N GLU A 76 6.41 -8.74 20.78
CA GLU A 76 5.33 -8.95 21.74
C GLU A 76 4.21 -7.92 21.57
N VAL A 77 2.98 -8.38 21.69
CA VAL A 77 1.78 -7.55 21.68
C VAL A 77 0.91 -7.91 22.87
N ARG A 78 0.44 -6.89 23.57
CA ARG A 78 -0.48 -7.04 24.70
C ARG A 78 -1.91 -6.79 24.26
N GLY A 79 -2.81 -7.67 24.66
CA GLY A 79 -4.24 -7.55 24.39
C GLY A 79 -5.08 -8.10 25.52
N ARG A 80 -6.39 -8.17 25.29
CA ARG A 80 -7.36 -8.76 26.21
C ARG A 80 -7.74 -10.14 25.72
N SER A 81 -7.53 -11.17 26.54
CA SER A 81 -7.96 -12.53 26.22
C SER A 81 -9.48 -12.58 26.11
N LEU A 82 -9.99 -13.15 25.04
CA LEU A 82 -11.42 -13.41 24.84
C LEU A 82 -11.92 -14.61 25.64
N VAL A 83 -11.01 -15.44 26.13
CA VAL A 83 -11.33 -16.62 26.96
C VAL A 83 -11.42 -16.23 28.42
N SER A 84 -10.39 -15.59 28.97
CA SER A 84 -10.32 -15.25 30.41
C SER A 84 -10.80 -13.83 30.73
N GLY A 85 -10.86 -12.95 29.73
CA GLY A 85 -11.16 -11.53 29.91
C GLY A 85 -10.00 -10.69 30.45
N LEU A 86 -8.87 -11.30 30.80
CA LEU A 86 -7.70 -10.66 31.41
C LEU A 86 -6.64 -10.23 30.38
N PRO A 87 -5.75 -9.28 30.72
CA PRO A 87 -4.62 -8.94 29.86
C PRO A 87 -3.68 -10.12 29.63
N GLN A 88 -3.28 -10.34 28.38
CA GLN A 88 -2.36 -11.39 27.96
C GLN A 88 -1.39 -10.85 26.91
N ASN A 89 -0.16 -11.34 26.94
CA ASN A 89 0.86 -11.06 25.93
C ASN A 89 0.96 -12.25 24.96
N ILE A 90 1.17 -11.96 23.68
CA ILE A 90 1.50 -12.94 22.64
C ILE A 90 2.70 -12.45 21.85
N THR A 91 3.41 -13.36 21.21
CA THR A 91 4.44 -13.02 20.22
C THR A 91 3.84 -13.17 18.82
N ILE A 92 3.96 -12.11 18.01
CA ILE A 92 3.54 -12.09 16.60
C ILE A 92 4.77 -12.11 15.73
N THR A 93 4.77 -12.94 14.68
CA THR A 93 5.91 -13.09 13.76
C THR A 93 5.65 -12.47 12.38
N ALA A 94 6.72 -12.27 11.61
CA ALA A 94 6.67 -11.80 10.23
C ALA A 94 5.89 -12.77 9.33
N GLU A 95 6.05 -14.08 9.52
CA GLU A 95 5.29 -15.10 8.77
C GLU A 95 3.77 -14.98 9.01
N GLN A 96 3.37 -14.73 10.26
CA GLN A 96 1.98 -14.55 10.64
C GLN A 96 1.38 -13.28 10.03
N THR A 97 2.13 -12.16 10.09
CA THR A 97 1.69 -10.90 9.47
C THR A 97 1.69 -10.98 7.94
N TYR A 98 2.63 -11.68 7.32
CA TYR A 98 2.64 -12.00 5.89
C TYR A 98 1.33 -12.67 5.48
N GLY A 99 0.91 -13.72 6.21
CA GLY A 99 -0.36 -14.41 5.98
C GLY A 99 -1.58 -13.51 6.20
N ALA A 100 -1.58 -12.69 7.25
CA ALA A 100 -2.67 -11.78 7.56
C ALA A 100 -2.87 -10.71 6.47
N LEU A 101 -1.79 -10.22 5.87
CA LEU A 101 -1.81 -9.13 4.90
C LEU A 101 -2.02 -9.57 3.44
N GLN A 102 -2.04 -10.88 3.16
CA GLN A 102 -2.19 -11.38 1.78
C GLN A 102 -3.41 -10.79 1.05
N GLU A 103 -4.58 -10.82 1.69
CA GLU A 103 -5.83 -10.36 1.07
C GLU A 103 -5.77 -8.87 0.64
N PRO A 104 -5.52 -7.89 1.53
CA PRO A 104 -5.50 -6.49 1.13
C PRO A 104 -4.34 -6.15 0.18
N VAL A 105 -3.19 -6.82 0.31
CA VAL A 105 -2.05 -6.61 -0.60
C VAL A 105 -2.36 -7.10 -2.01
N MET A 106 -2.99 -8.28 -2.14
CA MET A 106 -3.38 -8.81 -3.45
C MET A 106 -4.44 -7.93 -4.12
N GLN A 107 -5.36 -7.33 -3.36
CA GLN A 107 -6.33 -6.37 -3.92
C GLN A 107 -5.65 -5.14 -4.55
N ILE A 108 -4.56 -4.65 -3.94
CA ILE A 108 -3.75 -3.56 -4.51
C ILE A 108 -3.05 -4.03 -5.80
N ILE A 109 -2.46 -5.22 -5.79
CA ILE A 109 -1.78 -5.79 -6.97
C ILE A 109 -2.77 -6.00 -8.14
N GLU A 110 -3.97 -6.52 -7.86
CA GLU A 110 -5.03 -6.66 -8.84
C GLU A 110 -5.47 -5.31 -9.43
N ALA A 111 -5.55 -4.27 -8.60
CA ALA A 111 -5.84 -2.92 -9.08
C ALA A 111 -4.70 -2.35 -9.95
N ILE A 112 -3.44 -2.66 -9.64
CA ILE A 112 -2.29 -2.29 -10.48
C ILE A 112 -2.41 -2.96 -11.85
N TYR A 113 -2.69 -4.26 -11.91
CA TYR A 113 -2.95 -4.96 -13.17
C TYR A 113 -4.10 -4.34 -13.95
N GLY A 114 -5.22 -4.04 -13.28
CA GLY A 114 -6.38 -3.43 -13.92
C GLY A 114 -6.10 -2.04 -14.52
N VAL A 115 -5.11 -1.31 -14.00
CA VAL A 115 -4.65 -0.05 -14.62
C VAL A 115 -3.69 -0.32 -15.78
N LEU A 116 -2.74 -1.25 -15.63
CA LEU A 116 -1.82 -1.64 -16.70
C LEU A 116 -2.56 -2.18 -17.94
N GLU A 117 -3.61 -2.97 -17.75
CA GLU A 117 -4.46 -3.49 -18.85
C GLU A 117 -5.20 -2.38 -19.63
N LYS A 118 -5.56 -1.28 -18.96
CA LYS A 118 -6.22 -0.13 -19.59
C LYS A 118 -5.22 0.86 -20.18
N THR A 119 -3.93 0.65 -19.96
CA THR A 119 -2.89 1.57 -20.40
C THR A 119 -2.69 1.44 -21.91
N PRO A 120 -2.71 2.55 -22.68
CA PRO A 120 -2.44 2.52 -24.11
C PRO A 120 -1.08 1.87 -24.43
N PRO A 121 -0.96 1.06 -25.50
CA PRO A 121 0.26 0.33 -25.83
C PRO A 121 1.52 1.19 -25.89
N GLU A 122 1.39 2.42 -26.39
CA GLU A 122 2.48 3.39 -26.49
C GLU A 122 3.06 3.79 -25.13
N LEU A 123 2.24 3.80 -24.06
CA LEU A 123 2.68 4.10 -22.70
C LEU A 123 3.10 2.85 -21.93
N SER A 124 2.56 1.68 -22.28
CA SER A 124 2.91 0.42 -21.63
C SER A 124 4.38 0.04 -21.84
N SER A 125 4.94 0.33 -23.04
CA SER A 125 6.37 0.17 -23.29
C SER A 125 7.21 1.07 -22.38
N ASP A 126 6.85 2.35 -22.29
CA ASP A 126 7.54 3.32 -21.44
C ASP A 126 7.50 2.93 -19.95
N ILE A 127 6.37 2.42 -19.46
CA ILE A 127 6.24 1.95 -18.06
C ILE A 127 7.10 0.71 -17.82
N SER A 128 7.18 -0.20 -18.78
CA SER A 128 8.00 -1.42 -18.65
C SER A 128 9.49 -1.07 -18.50
N GLU A 129 9.95 0.00 -19.14
CA GLU A 129 11.33 0.48 -19.04
C GLU A 129 11.57 1.38 -17.81
N ARG A 130 10.67 2.33 -17.53
CA ARG A 130 10.84 3.33 -16.47
C ARG A 130 10.39 2.85 -15.09
N GLY A 131 9.53 1.85 -15.04
CA GLY A 131 9.02 1.27 -13.82
C GLY A 131 7.81 1.98 -13.20
N ILE A 132 7.41 1.47 -12.05
CA ILE A 132 6.35 1.99 -11.19
C ILE A 132 7.00 2.75 -10.04
N ILE A 133 6.58 4.01 -9.85
CA ILE A 133 6.94 4.80 -8.68
C ILE A 133 5.85 4.62 -7.61
N MET A 134 6.25 4.19 -6.42
CA MET A 134 5.40 4.08 -5.24
C MET A 134 5.58 5.26 -4.29
N THR A 135 4.50 5.66 -3.62
CA THR A 135 4.53 6.71 -2.59
C THR A 135 3.46 6.48 -1.52
N GLY A 136 3.39 7.35 -0.52
CA GLY A 136 2.47 7.25 0.62
C GLY A 136 3.01 6.35 1.73
N GLY A 137 2.55 6.55 2.97
CA GLY A 137 3.06 5.82 4.14
C GLY A 137 2.83 4.31 4.09
N GLY A 138 1.76 3.85 3.44
CA GLY A 138 1.47 2.42 3.27
C GLY A 138 2.41 1.72 2.29
N SER A 139 3.16 2.46 1.47
CA SER A 139 4.20 1.88 0.61
C SER A 139 5.40 1.35 1.40
N LEU A 140 5.57 1.79 2.65
CA LEU A 140 6.70 1.44 3.52
C LEU A 140 6.56 0.08 4.19
N ILE A 141 5.48 -0.68 3.93
CA ILE A 141 5.42 -2.08 4.34
C ILE A 141 6.59 -2.83 3.69
N LYS A 142 7.37 -3.52 4.51
CA LYS A 142 8.60 -4.19 4.07
C LYS A 142 8.28 -5.17 2.93
N GLY A 143 8.98 -5.02 1.81
CA GLY A 143 8.83 -5.91 0.66
C GLY A 143 7.67 -5.60 -0.29
N MET A 144 6.90 -4.53 -0.07
CA MET A 144 5.78 -4.17 -0.94
C MET A 144 6.23 -3.91 -2.39
N ASP A 145 7.28 -3.11 -2.57
CA ASP A 145 7.92 -2.80 -3.84
C ASP A 145 8.41 -4.07 -4.57
N ARG A 146 9.12 -4.93 -3.85
CA ARG A 146 9.67 -6.18 -4.37
C ARG A 146 8.57 -7.17 -4.76
N LEU A 147 7.52 -7.29 -3.95
CA LEU A 147 6.38 -8.14 -4.27
C LEU A 147 5.66 -7.63 -5.54
N ILE A 148 5.39 -6.32 -5.64
CA ILE A 148 4.75 -5.75 -6.83
C ILE A 148 5.65 -5.95 -8.05
N SER A 149 6.96 -5.72 -7.92
CA SER A 149 7.95 -5.94 -8.98
C SER A 149 7.95 -7.40 -9.45
N GLN A 150 8.01 -8.35 -8.51
CA GLN A 150 7.97 -9.78 -8.83
C GLN A 150 6.67 -10.18 -9.54
N LYS A 151 5.52 -9.67 -9.09
CA LYS A 151 4.23 -10.02 -9.68
C LYS A 151 4.11 -9.43 -11.07
N THR A 152 4.33 -8.12 -11.21
CA THR A 152 4.09 -7.39 -12.46
C THR A 152 5.18 -7.57 -13.51
N GLY A 153 6.39 -7.96 -13.10
CA GLY A 153 7.57 -8.00 -13.97
C GLY A 153 8.13 -6.62 -14.33
N ILE A 154 7.64 -5.56 -13.67
CA ILE A 154 8.02 -4.16 -13.93
C ILE A 154 8.87 -3.66 -12.74
N PRO A 155 9.99 -2.96 -12.97
CA PRO A 155 10.77 -2.36 -11.89
C PRO A 155 9.91 -1.47 -11.00
N VAL A 156 10.07 -1.56 -9.68
CA VAL A 156 9.33 -0.73 -8.72
C VAL A 156 10.31 0.01 -7.83
N VAL A 157 10.06 1.30 -7.61
CA VAL A 157 10.86 2.16 -6.73
C VAL A 157 9.94 2.92 -5.80
N ILE A 158 10.25 2.93 -4.51
CA ILE A 158 9.59 3.80 -3.53
C ILE A 158 10.25 5.18 -3.61
N ALA A 159 9.44 6.22 -3.74
CA ALA A 159 9.91 7.60 -3.75
C ALA A 159 10.65 7.96 -2.46
N GLU A 160 11.70 8.77 -2.59
CA GLU A 160 12.35 9.38 -1.43
C GLU A 160 11.33 10.23 -0.65
N ASP A 161 11.33 10.09 0.68
CA ASP A 161 10.35 10.73 1.56
C ASP A 161 8.90 10.52 1.10
N SER A 162 8.54 9.24 0.89
CA SER A 162 7.22 8.82 0.36
C SER A 162 6.04 9.35 1.18
N ILE A 163 6.22 9.63 2.46
CA ILE A 163 5.16 10.18 3.33
C ILE A 163 4.86 11.65 2.95
N SER A 164 5.88 12.42 2.58
CA SER A 164 5.76 13.85 2.30
C SER A 164 5.48 14.19 0.83
N CYS A 165 5.57 13.21 -0.08
CA CYS A 165 5.43 13.40 -1.52
C CYS A 165 4.18 14.17 -1.95
N VAL A 166 3.01 13.87 -1.36
CA VAL A 166 1.75 14.57 -1.68
C VAL A 166 1.82 16.04 -1.28
N ALA A 167 2.33 16.33 -0.07
CA ALA A 167 2.48 17.70 0.41
C ALA A 167 3.46 18.51 -0.45
N TYR A 168 4.61 17.92 -0.80
CA TYR A 168 5.59 18.55 -1.69
C TYR A 168 5.03 18.77 -3.10
N GLY A 169 4.33 17.78 -3.66
CA GLY A 169 3.69 17.89 -4.96
C GLY A 169 2.65 19.02 -5.00
N ALA A 170 1.82 19.11 -3.96
CA ALA A 170 0.85 20.19 -3.82
C ALA A 170 1.52 21.58 -3.71
N GLY A 171 2.60 21.69 -2.93
CA GLY A 171 3.38 22.92 -2.82
C GLY A 171 3.97 23.36 -4.17
N LYS A 172 4.61 22.45 -4.89
CA LYS A 172 5.17 22.73 -6.24
C LYS A 172 4.09 23.08 -7.26
N ALA A 173 2.91 22.46 -7.17
CA ALA A 173 1.80 22.77 -8.04
C ALA A 173 1.30 24.22 -7.85
N LEU A 174 1.28 24.72 -6.61
CA LEU A 174 0.94 26.12 -6.32
C LEU A 174 1.92 27.11 -6.96
N GLU A 175 3.20 26.76 -7.07
CA GLU A 175 4.23 27.57 -7.74
C GLU A 175 4.10 27.57 -9.27
N SER A 176 3.38 26.60 -9.83
CA SER A 176 3.27 26.36 -11.27
C SER A 176 1.84 26.52 -11.80
N LEU A 177 0.98 27.25 -11.09
CA LEU A 177 -0.45 27.43 -11.44
C LEU A 177 -0.66 27.98 -12.85
N ASP A 178 0.26 28.83 -13.33
CA ASP A 178 0.20 29.42 -14.67
C ASP A 178 0.45 28.40 -15.79
N ILE A 179 1.12 27.28 -15.46
CA ILE A 179 1.48 26.19 -16.38
C ILE A 179 0.46 25.03 -16.28
N LEU A 180 -0.10 24.81 -15.09
CA LEU A 180 -1.10 23.78 -14.83
C LEU A 180 -2.48 24.25 -15.32
N GLY A 181 -2.77 23.98 -16.59
CA GLY A 181 -4.07 24.30 -17.20
C GLY A 181 -5.23 23.47 -16.63
N PRO A 182 -6.49 23.79 -16.99
CA PRO A 182 -7.70 23.11 -16.49
C PRO A 182 -7.74 21.60 -16.74
N SER A 183 -7.02 21.12 -17.76
CA SER A 183 -6.87 19.70 -18.11
C SER A 183 -6.09 18.88 -17.09
N THR A 184 -5.39 19.52 -16.16
CA THR A 184 -4.64 18.86 -15.07
C THR A 184 -5.56 18.37 -13.94
N ILE A 185 -6.80 18.86 -13.88
CA ILE A 185 -7.77 18.46 -12.86
C ILE A 185 -8.40 17.13 -13.28
N TYR A 186 -8.02 16.06 -12.58
CA TYR A 186 -8.69 14.76 -12.73
C TYR A 186 -10.14 14.88 -12.26
N THR A 187 -11.08 14.83 -13.19
CA THR A 187 -12.50 14.65 -12.87
C THR A 187 -12.83 13.20 -13.07
N ASN A 188 -13.35 12.55 -12.03
CA ASN A 188 -13.86 11.19 -12.10
C ASN A 188 -15.19 11.21 -12.88
N LYS A 189 -15.14 11.58 -14.16
CA LYS A 189 -16.27 11.40 -15.07
C LYS A 189 -16.35 9.90 -15.31
N SER A 190 -17.24 9.27 -14.54
CA SER A 190 -17.81 8.00 -14.92
C SER A 190 -18.22 8.12 -16.39
N TYR A 191 -17.52 7.45 -17.31
CA TYR A 191 -18.09 7.15 -18.61
C TYR A 191 -19.27 6.21 -18.35
N GLY A 192 -20.40 6.81 -18.00
CA GLY A 192 -21.70 6.16 -18.00
C GLY A 192 -22.08 5.93 -19.45
N ARG A 193 -22.21 4.64 -19.79
CA ARG A 193 -22.98 4.03 -20.87
C ARG A 193 -23.15 4.83 -22.17
#